data_AF-A0A158NWY4-F1
#
_entry.id   AF-A0A158NWY4-F1
#
_cell.length_a   1.000
_cell.length_b   1.000
_cell.length_c   1.000
_cell.angle_alpha   90.00
_cell.angle_beta   90.00
_cell.angle_gamma   90.00
#
_symmetry.space_group_name_H-M   'P 1'
#
loop_
_entity.id
_entity.type
_entity.pdbx_description
1 polymer ?
#
loop_
_entity_poly.entity_id
_entity_poly.type
_entity_poly.pdbx_seq_one_letter_code
_entity_poly.pdbx_strand_id
1 'polypeptide(L)'
;MKTVFVILALIAGVFAAPQSNPNDITIVNQEEVNNIGVGGYHFSYEQSDGQKREETAELKNEGTENESLSVIGSFSFIAPDGHTYRVDYTADENGFHPTINLVAK
;
A
#
# COMPACT_ATOMS: atom_id res chain seq x y z
N MET A 1 22.47 47.01 -2.16
CA MET A 1 21.53 46.84 -1.03
C MET A 1 20.25 46.10 -1.44
N LYS A 2 19.45 46.58 -2.41
CA LYS A 2 18.23 45.87 -2.89
C LYS A 2 18.48 44.42 -3.36
N THR A 3 19.54 44.17 -4.11
CA THR A 3 19.91 42.83 -4.61
C THR A 3 20.24 41.83 -3.49
N VAL A 4 20.81 42.30 -2.37
CA VAL A 4 21.15 41.46 -1.22
C VAL A 4 19.90 40.98 -0.48
N PHE A 5 18.89 41.84 -0.32
CA PHE A 5 17.61 41.46 0.29
C PHE A 5 16.86 40.44 -0.55
N VAL A 6 16.93 40.53 -1.88
CA VAL A 6 16.30 39.55 -2.78
C VAL A 6 16.97 38.18 -2.64
N ILE A 7 18.31 38.12 -2.56
CA ILE A 7 19.04 36.86 -2.37
C ILE A 7 18.73 36.24 -1.01
N LEU A 8 18.70 37.04 0.05
CA LEU A 8 18.34 36.58 1.40
C LEU A 8 16.90 36.06 1.47
N ALA A 9 15.95 36.73 0.81
CA ALA A 9 14.57 36.27 0.74
C ALA A 9 14.43 34.93 -0.02
N LEU A 10 15.20 34.74 -1.11
CA LEU A 10 15.22 33.48 -1.85
C LEU A 10 15.80 32.34 -1.01
N ILE A 11 16.89 32.59 -0.28
CA ILE A 11 17.50 31.60 0.61
C ILE A 11 16.54 31.23 1.75
N ALA A 12 15.90 32.20 2.38
CA ALA A 12 14.90 31.95 3.43
C ALA A 12 13.71 31.13 2.92
N GLY A 13 13.26 31.37 1.68
CA GLY A 13 12.22 30.57 1.03
C GLY A 13 12.62 29.11 0.81
N VAL A 14 13.90 28.84 0.48
CA VAL A 14 14.42 27.47 0.34
C VAL A 14 14.45 26.74 1.68
N PHE A 15 14.86 27.40 2.77
CA PHE A 15 14.89 26.79 4.12
C PHE A 15 13.49 26.61 4.74
N ALA A 16 12.48 27.33 4.26
CA ALA A 16 11.09 27.17 4.69
C ALA A 16 10.32 26.11 3.90
N ALA A 17 10.92 25.48 2.88
CA ALA A 17 10.30 24.37 2.17
C ALA A 17 10.11 23.18 3.13
N PRO A 18 9.00 22.43 3.02
CA PRO A 18 8.83 21.19 3.77
C PRO A 18 10.03 20.27 3.52
N GLN A 19 10.80 19.97 4.57
CA GLN A 19 11.88 18.99 4.48
C GLN A 19 11.26 17.60 4.61
N SER A 20 11.31 16.81 3.53
CA SER A 20 10.98 15.38 3.60
C SER A 20 11.89 14.73 4.65
N ASN A 21 11.30 14.06 5.63
CA ASN A 21 12.09 13.33 6.61
C ASN A 21 12.63 12.08 5.92
N PRO A 22 13.96 11.86 5.91
CA PRO A 22 14.56 10.71 5.24
C PRO A 22 14.13 9.36 5.83
N ASN A 23 13.48 9.37 7.00
CA ASN A 23 12.90 8.18 7.62
C ASN A 23 11.42 7.97 7.28
N ASP A 24 10.83 8.80 6.41
CA ASP A 24 9.44 8.64 6.00
C ASP A 24 9.31 7.42 5.07
N ILE A 25 8.35 6.55 5.38
CA ILE A 25 8.00 5.42 4.54
C ILE A 25 7.14 5.95 3.39
N THR A 26 7.59 5.72 2.16
CA THR A 26 6.94 6.21 0.94
C THR A 26 6.45 5.05 0.09
N ILE A 27 5.44 5.27 -0.75
CA ILE A 27 5.01 4.28 -1.74
C ILE A 27 5.99 4.34 -2.92
N VAL A 28 6.60 3.21 -3.26
CA VAL A 28 7.56 3.10 -4.37
C VAL A 28 6.96 2.45 -5.61
N ASN A 29 5.90 1.67 -5.45
CA ASN A 29 5.09 1.13 -6.54
C ASN A 29 3.64 1.01 -6.11
N GLN A 30 2.70 1.26 -7.02
CA GLN A 30 1.27 1.10 -6.77
C GLN A 30 0.53 0.80 -8.06
N GLU A 31 -0.46 -0.08 -7.97
CA GLU A 31 -1.45 -0.36 -9.00
C GLU A 31 -2.85 -0.30 -8.38
N GLU A 32 -3.81 0.27 -9.11
CA GLU A 32 -5.21 0.32 -8.69
C GLU A 32 -6.10 0.17 -9.93
N VAL A 33 -6.94 -0.86 -9.90
CA VAL A 33 -7.87 -1.21 -10.97
C VAL A 33 -9.26 -1.41 -10.37
N ASN A 34 -10.07 -0.36 -10.45
CA ASN A 34 -11.44 -0.34 -9.91
C ASN A 34 -12.49 -0.86 -10.90
N ASN A 35 -12.08 -1.47 -12.01
CA ASN A 35 -12.98 -2.06 -12.98
C ASN A 35 -12.37 -3.35 -13.55
N ILE A 36 -12.53 -4.43 -12.80
CA ILE A 36 -12.09 -5.77 -13.22
C ILE A 36 -13.19 -6.55 -13.98
N GLY A 37 -14.30 -5.89 -14.33
CA GLY A 37 -15.39 -6.50 -15.13
C GLY A 37 -16.38 -7.40 -14.37
N VAL A 38 -16.22 -7.54 -13.05
CA VAL A 38 -17.02 -8.45 -12.18
C VAL A 38 -17.48 -7.79 -10.87
N GLY A 39 -17.72 -6.47 -10.88
CA GLY A 39 -18.21 -5.73 -9.70
C GLY A 39 -17.20 -5.61 -8.54
N GLY A 40 -15.92 -5.90 -8.79
CA GLY A 40 -14.87 -5.92 -7.77
C GLY A 40 -13.75 -4.91 -8.01
N TYR A 41 -12.62 -5.10 -7.34
CA TYR A 41 -11.44 -4.26 -7.46
C TYR A 41 -10.15 -5.09 -7.44
N HIS A 42 -9.07 -4.48 -7.90
CA HIS A 42 -7.71 -4.96 -7.68
C HIS A 42 -6.84 -3.79 -7.24
N PHE A 43 -5.97 -4.00 -6.26
CA PHE A 43 -4.91 -3.05 -5.96
C PHE A 43 -3.64 -3.77 -5.52
N SER A 44 -2.51 -3.10 -5.72
CA SER A 44 -1.24 -3.48 -5.13
C SER A 44 -0.43 -2.25 -4.73
N TYR A 45 0.42 -2.39 -3.72
CA TYR A 45 1.43 -1.38 -3.39
C TYR A 45 2.69 -2.00 -2.80
N GLU A 46 3.80 -1.28 -2.97
CA GLU A 46 5.08 -1.53 -2.33
C GLU A 46 5.56 -0.25 -1.65
N GLN A 47 6.05 -0.38 -0.42
CA GLN A 47 6.57 0.72 0.38
C GLN A 47 8.11 0.68 0.44
N SER A 48 8.72 1.83 0.71
CA SER A 48 10.18 1.99 0.76
C SER A 48 10.87 1.20 1.88
N ASP A 49 10.11 0.69 2.84
CA ASP A 49 10.57 -0.19 3.92
C ASP A 49 10.48 -1.69 3.57
N GLY A 50 10.09 -2.02 2.34
CA GLY A 50 9.97 -3.39 1.84
C GLY A 50 8.62 -4.05 2.13
N GLN A 51 7.67 -3.36 2.76
CA GLN A 51 6.30 -3.86 2.88
C GLN A 51 5.62 -3.91 1.51
N LYS A 52 4.87 -4.99 1.26
CA LYS A 52 4.10 -5.17 0.02
C LYS A 52 2.69 -5.64 0.36
N ARG A 53 1.72 -5.24 -0.45
CA ARG A 53 0.36 -5.78 -0.40
C ARG A 53 -0.23 -5.86 -1.80
N GLU A 54 -0.99 -6.90 -2.06
CA GLU A 54 -1.76 -7.09 -3.27
C GLU A 54 -3.07 -7.78 -2.91
N GLU A 55 -4.18 -7.30 -3.46
CA GLU A 55 -5.50 -7.86 -3.17
C GLU A 55 -6.43 -7.68 -4.36
N THR A 56 -7.19 -8.74 -4.65
CA THR A 56 -8.28 -8.73 -5.63
C THR A 56 -9.56 -9.14 -4.93
N ALA A 57 -10.61 -8.34 -5.10
CA ALA A 57 -11.94 -8.64 -4.64
C ALA A 57 -12.87 -8.86 -5.82
N GLU A 58 -13.79 -9.82 -5.69
CA GLU A 58 -14.81 -10.15 -6.67
C GLU A 58 -16.19 -10.19 -5.98
N LEU A 59 -17.20 -9.58 -6.61
CA LEU A 59 -18.58 -9.66 -6.12
C LEU A 59 -19.16 -11.02 -6.51
N LYS A 60 -19.65 -11.77 -5.52
CA LYS A 60 -20.29 -13.08 -5.69
C LYS A 60 -21.80 -12.95 -5.51
N ASN A 61 -22.54 -13.72 -6.31
CA ASN A 61 -24.00 -13.82 -6.30
C ASN A 61 -24.74 -12.47 -6.36
N GLU A 62 -24.26 -11.56 -7.22
CA GLU A 62 -24.85 -10.22 -7.42
C GLU A 62 -26.37 -10.30 -7.68
N GLY A 63 -27.13 -9.49 -6.95
CA GLY A 63 -28.58 -9.41 -7.06
C GLY A 63 -29.35 -10.54 -6.37
N THR A 64 -28.71 -11.32 -5.49
CA THR A 64 -29.34 -12.36 -4.68
C THR A 64 -29.26 -12.05 -3.18
N GLU A 65 -29.94 -12.85 -2.35
CA GLU A 65 -29.86 -12.72 -0.88
C GLU A 65 -28.48 -13.11 -0.30
N ASN A 66 -27.65 -13.82 -1.07
CA ASN A 66 -26.30 -14.26 -0.69
C ASN A 66 -25.23 -13.45 -1.44
N GLU A 67 -25.53 -12.19 -1.76
CA GLU A 67 -24.55 -11.28 -2.36
C GLU A 67 -23.44 -10.98 -1.37
N SER A 68 -22.20 -11.23 -1.76
CA SER A 68 -21.04 -11.06 -0.89
C SER A 68 -19.76 -10.74 -1.66
N LEU A 69 -18.81 -10.14 -0.98
CA LEU A 69 -17.49 -9.84 -1.54
C LEU A 69 -16.52 -10.97 -1.17
N SER A 70 -15.95 -11.62 -2.19
CA SER A 70 -14.87 -12.60 -2.02
C SER A 70 -13.54 -11.93 -2.31
N VAL A 71 -12.59 -12.03 -1.39
CA VAL A 71 -11.29 -11.37 -1.46
C VAL A 71 -10.18 -12.41 -1.45
N ILE A 72 -9.19 -12.26 -2.33
CA ILE A 72 -7.95 -13.02 -2.31
C ILE A 72 -6.80 -12.01 -2.33
N GLY A 73 -5.86 -12.14 -1.40
CA GLY A 73 -4.74 -11.24 -1.35
C GLY A 73 -3.53 -11.79 -0.62
N SER A 74 -2.49 -10.96 -0.59
CA SER A 74 -1.33 -11.20 0.23
C SER A 74 -0.71 -9.90 0.72
N PHE A 75 -0.05 -9.95 1.87
CA PHE A 75 0.84 -8.88 2.31
C PHE A 75 2.14 -9.46 2.84
N SER A 76 3.26 -8.75 2.69
CA SER A 76 4.55 -9.14 3.24
C SER A 76 5.21 -8.00 3.99
N PHE A 77 5.97 -8.34 5.02
CA PHE A 77 6.67 -7.40 5.87
C PHE A 77 7.98 -8.00 6.40
N ILE A 78 8.95 -7.14 6.69
CA ILE A 78 10.19 -7.51 7.38
C ILE A 78 9.92 -7.38 8.88
N ALA A 79 10.06 -8.48 9.61
CA ALA A 79 9.82 -8.52 11.04
C ALA A 79 11.07 -8.09 11.85
N PRO A 80 10.92 -7.81 13.16
CA PRO A 80 12.05 -7.42 14.01
C PRO A 80 13.18 -8.47 14.12
N ASP A 81 12.92 -9.72 13.76
CA ASP A 81 13.92 -10.79 13.68
C ASP A 81 14.77 -10.73 12.39
N GLY A 82 14.50 -9.78 11.50
CA GLY A 82 15.17 -9.62 10.20
C GLY A 82 14.58 -10.49 9.09
N HIS A 83 13.63 -11.36 9.40
CA HIS A 83 13.01 -12.25 8.43
C HIS A 83 11.83 -11.58 7.71
N THR A 84 11.64 -11.93 6.44
CA THR A 84 10.46 -11.49 5.67
C THR A 84 9.37 -12.55 5.76
N TYR A 85 8.22 -12.14 6.29
CA TYR A 85 7.01 -12.97 6.33
C TYR A 85 6.03 -12.51 5.25
N ARG A 86 5.34 -13.47 4.64
CA ARG A 86 4.21 -13.24 3.74
C ARG A 86 2.97 -13.91 4.30
N VAL A 87 1.87 -13.19 4.29
CA VAL A 87 0.55 -13.68 4.66
C VAL A 87 -0.28 -13.74 3.39
N ASP A 88 -0.66 -14.94 2.99
CA ASP A 88 -1.63 -15.18 1.93
C ASP A 88 -3.01 -15.39 2.57
N TYR A 89 -4.06 -14.79 2.03
CA TYR A 89 -5.39 -14.86 2.64
C TYR A 89 -6.51 -14.93 1.62
N THR A 90 -7.59 -15.58 2.05
CA THR A 90 -8.92 -15.46 1.44
C THR A 90 -9.90 -14.93 2.47
N ALA A 91 -10.84 -14.07 2.03
CA ALA A 91 -11.93 -13.60 2.88
C ALA A 91 -13.26 -13.70 2.13
N ASP A 92 -14.26 -14.30 2.76
CA ASP A 92 -15.62 -14.46 2.21
C ASP A 92 -16.67 -14.42 3.33
N GLU A 93 -17.89 -14.87 3.05
CA GLU A 93 -19.01 -14.94 4.01
C GLU A 93 -18.69 -15.72 5.29
N ASN A 94 -17.72 -16.64 5.24
CA ASN A 94 -17.29 -17.46 6.36
C ASN A 94 -16.13 -16.83 7.16
N GLY A 95 -15.65 -15.66 6.75
CA GLY A 95 -14.63 -14.89 7.44
C GLY A 95 -13.26 -14.90 6.76
N PHE A 96 -12.22 -14.59 7.54
CA PHE A 96 -10.85 -14.40 7.08
C PHE A 96 -10.00 -15.65 7.34
N HIS A 97 -9.34 -16.15 6.30
CA HIS A 97 -8.56 -17.39 6.33
C HIS A 97 -7.10 -17.12 5.90
N PRO A 98 -6.19 -16.82 6.84
CA PRO A 98 -4.80 -16.53 6.53
C PRO A 98 -3.89 -17.76 6.60
N THR A 99 -2.85 -17.77 5.77
CA THR A 99 -1.68 -18.66 5.86
C THR A 99 -0.42 -17.82 5.90
N ILE A 100 0.49 -18.11 6.82
CA ILE A 100 1.73 -17.36 7.02
C ILE A 100 2.92 -18.19 6.53
N ASN A 101 3.77 -17.58 5.69
CA ASN A 101 4.94 -18.19 5.08
C ASN A 101 6.20 -17.35 5.38
N LEU A 102 7.31 -18.01 5.70
CA LEU A 102 8.64 -17.38 5.74
C LEU A 102 9.20 -17.34 4.32
N VAL A 103 9.49 -16.14 3.80
CA VAL A 103 9.88 -15.95 2.38
C VAL A 103 11.36 -15.59 2.22
N ALA A 104 11.95 -14.89 3.18
CA ALA A 104 13.37 -14.57 3.16
C ALA A 104 13.96 -14.53 4.58
N LYS A 105 15.28 -14.75 4.67
CA LYS A 105 16.08 -14.63 5.90
C LYS A 105 17.08 -13.51 5.77
#